data_AF-A0A7J7HYL3-F1
#
_entry.id   AF-A0A7J7HYL3-F1
#
_cell.length_a   1.000
_cell.length_b   1.000
_cell.length_c   1.000
_cell.angle_alpha   90.00
_cell.angle_beta   90.00
_cell.angle_gamma   90.00
#
_symmetry.space_group_name_H-M   'P 1'
#
loop_
_entity.id
_entity.type
_entity.pdbx_description
1 polymer ?
#
loop_
_entity_poly.entity_id
_entity_poly.type
_entity_poly.pdbx_seq_one_letter_code
_entity_poly.pdbx_strand_id
1 'polypeptide(L)'
;MDIAMKEIVGKVWPTPIQGSQAYSLMKHQQILIKHLRNWRHLQNRSLAARIATTQQQLLEIQQSNDLSSLHLDEQQLRSKSDDLYHQQEVYWSQRARQPWLQRGDKNTKFFHMAASLRSCKKKIMFLKLEDGTFTSDPLQIQQAFLNHFKNIYQTSDAPASGYPFARSEQ
;
A
#
# COMPACT_ATOMS: atom_id res chain seq x y z
N MET A 1 -11.32 -13.87 1.21
CA MET A 1 -11.15 -12.78 2.20
C MET A 1 -10.30 -13.30 3.33
N ASP A 2 -9.20 -12.62 3.63
CA ASP A 2 -8.17 -13.08 4.56
C ASP A 2 -8.69 -13.15 6.01
N ILE A 3 -8.53 -14.31 6.66
CA ILE A 3 -9.04 -14.60 8.01
C ILE A 3 -8.47 -13.59 9.03
N ALA A 4 -7.19 -13.24 8.85
CA ALA A 4 -6.50 -12.28 9.72
C ALA A 4 -7.09 -10.86 9.62
N MET A 5 -7.60 -10.46 8.45
CA MET A 5 -8.23 -9.14 8.28
C MET A 5 -9.55 -9.06 9.07
N LYS A 6 -10.36 -10.13 9.02
CA LYS A 6 -11.61 -10.20 9.79
C LYS A 6 -11.36 -10.18 11.29
N GLU A 7 -10.31 -10.84 11.75
CA GLU A 7 -9.91 -10.84 13.15
C GLU A 7 -9.49 -9.44 13.64
N ILE A 8 -8.71 -8.70 12.82
CA ILE A 8 -8.32 -7.32 13.14
C ILE A 8 -9.55 -6.42 13.25
N VAL A 9 -10.50 -6.54 12.31
CA VAL A 9 -11.76 -5.77 12.34
C VAL A 9 -12.58 -6.12 13.58
N GLY A 10 -12.71 -7.42 13.88
CA GLY A 10 -13.44 -7.91 15.05
C GLY A 10 -12.85 -7.46 16.39
N LYS A 11 -11.54 -7.20 16.48
CA LYS A 11 -10.90 -6.66 17.68
C LYS A 11 -11.07 -5.15 17.84
N VAL A 12 -11.09 -4.41 16.73
CA VAL A 12 -11.11 -2.92 16.75
C VAL A 12 -12.52 -2.37 16.87
N TRP A 13 -13.50 -2.96 16.19
CA TRP A 13 -14.87 -2.47 16.13
C TRP A 13 -15.65 -2.43 17.46
N PRO A 14 -15.49 -3.39 18.40
CA PRO A 14 -16.22 -3.37 19.67
C PRO A 14 -15.63 -2.40 20.71
N THR A 15 -14.55 -1.68 20.40
CA THR A 15 -13.95 -0.73 21.34
C THR A 15 -14.87 0.50 21.51
N PRO A 16 -15.31 0.83 22.74
CA PRO A 16 -16.17 1.99 22.96
C PRO A 16 -15.36 3.27 22.81
N ILE A 17 -15.82 4.17 21.93
CA ILE A 17 -15.21 5.47 21.69
C ILE A 17 -16.21 6.54 22.12
N GLN A 18 -15.82 7.37 23.09
CA GLN A 18 -16.62 8.51 23.52
C GLN A 18 -16.61 9.62 22.47
N GLY A 19 -17.78 10.17 22.16
CA GLY A 19 -17.96 11.26 21.21
C GLY A 19 -19.22 11.10 20.38
N SER A 20 -19.38 11.96 19.37
CA SER A 20 -20.46 11.81 18.39
C SER A 20 -20.29 10.54 17.57
N GLN A 21 -21.39 10.03 16.98
CA GLN A 21 -21.34 8.84 16.13
C GLN A 21 -20.40 8.99 14.93
N ALA A 22 -20.32 10.20 14.37
CA ALA A 22 -19.36 10.53 13.30
C ALA A 22 -17.90 10.51 13.78
N TYR A 23 -17.63 11.01 14.99
CA TYR A 23 -16.29 10.97 15.58
C TYR A 23 -15.86 9.54 15.91
N SER A 24 -16.76 8.75 16.48
CA SER A 24 -16.55 7.33 16.78
C SER A 24 -16.18 6.55 15.51
N LEU A 25 -16.99 6.69 14.45
CA LEU A 25 -16.71 6.09 13.14
C LEU A 25 -15.33 6.50 12.59
N MET A 26 -15.02 7.80 12.61
CA MET A 26 -13.73 8.31 12.13
C MET A 26 -12.56 7.71 12.94
N LYS A 27 -12.71 7.58 14.27
CA LYS A 27 -11.68 7.00 15.12
C LYS A 27 -11.52 5.51 14.92
N HIS A 28 -12.61 4.74 14.79
CA HIS A 28 -12.54 3.33 14.41
C HIS A 28 -11.82 3.16 13.06
N GLN A 29 -12.14 3.98 12.06
CA GLN A 29 -11.45 3.97 10.77
C GLN A 29 -9.93 4.25 10.92
N GLN A 30 -9.55 5.27 11.70
CA GLN A 30 -8.13 5.60 11.93
C GLN A 30 -7.36 4.42 12.56
N ILE A 31 -7.93 3.82 13.60
CA ILE A 31 -7.34 2.68 14.32
C ILE A 31 -7.24 1.49 13.37
N LEU A 32 -8.32 1.14 12.69
CA LEU A 32 -8.38 0.02 11.75
C LEU A 32 -7.37 0.19 10.61
N ILE A 33 -7.27 1.38 10.02
CA ILE A 33 -6.27 1.68 8.99
C ILE A 33 -4.85 1.49 9.52
N LYS A 34 -4.56 1.92 10.75
CA LYS A 34 -3.23 1.73 11.37
C LYS A 34 -2.89 0.25 11.54
N HIS A 35 -3.81 -0.54 12.09
CA HIS A 35 -3.60 -1.99 12.27
C HIS A 35 -3.46 -2.72 10.93
N LEU A 36 -4.30 -2.40 9.94
CA LEU A 36 -4.22 -3.01 8.61
C LEU A 36 -2.92 -2.65 7.89
N ARG A 37 -2.44 -1.40 8.02
CA ARG A 37 -1.13 -1.00 7.49
C ARG A 37 -0.01 -1.80 8.14
N ASN A 38 -0.01 -1.94 9.46
CA ASN A 38 1.02 -2.70 10.18
C ASN A 38 1.00 -4.18 9.81
N TRP A 39 -0.18 -4.80 9.82
CA TRP A 39 -0.35 -6.20 9.39
C TRP A 39 0.17 -6.39 7.96
N ARG A 40 -0.21 -5.50 7.03
CA ARG A 40 0.29 -5.53 5.65
C ARG A 40 1.82 -5.39 5.56
N HIS A 41 2.42 -4.51 6.36
CA HIS A 41 3.88 -4.34 6.39
C HIS A 41 4.59 -5.58 6.90
N LEU A 42 4.05 -6.22 7.95
CA LEU A 42 4.57 -7.48 8.48
C LEU A 42 4.45 -8.60 7.46
N GLN A 43 3.31 -8.74 6.80
CA GLN A 43 3.09 -9.73 5.74
C GLN A 43 4.08 -9.56 4.57
N ASN A 44 4.34 -8.33 4.14
CA ASN A 44 5.32 -8.07 3.08
C ASN A 44 6.77 -8.36 3.52
N ARG A 45 7.13 -8.03 4.77
CA ARG A 45 8.45 -8.39 5.31
C ARG A 45 8.61 -9.91 5.42
N SER A 46 7.58 -10.62 5.87
CA SER A 46 7.62 -12.08 5.92
C SER A 46 7.69 -12.70 4.52
N LEU A 47 7.03 -12.11 3.51
CA LEU A 47 7.14 -12.58 2.13
C LEU A 47 8.57 -12.42 1.60
N ALA A 48 9.18 -11.25 1.79
CA ALA A 48 10.57 -11.02 1.38
C ALA A 48 11.57 -11.95 2.10
N ALA A 49 11.36 -12.16 3.41
CA ALA A 49 12.18 -13.09 4.19
C ALA A 49 12.02 -14.54 3.68
N ARG A 50 10.79 -14.99 3.40
CA ARG A 50 10.51 -16.33 2.87
C ARG A 50 11.15 -16.55 1.49
N ILE A 51 11.16 -15.53 0.63
CA ILE A 51 11.86 -15.59 -0.67
C ILE A 51 13.35 -15.76 -0.42
N ALA A 52 13.96 -14.92 0.42
CA ALA A 52 15.40 -14.99 0.71
C ALA A 52 15.81 -16.36 1.30
N THR A 53 15.05 -16.91 2.26
CA THR A 53 15.36 -18.22 2.83
C THR A 53 15.21 -19.34 1.80
N THR A 54 14.18 -19.30 0.96
CA THR A 54 13.95 -20.33 -0.08
C THR A 54 15.05 -20.28 -1.15
N GLN A 55 15.52 -19.08 -1.50
CA GLN A 55 16.67 -18.92 -2.40
C GLN A 55 17.97 -19.45 -1.81
N GLN A 56 18.21 -19.22 -0.51
CA GLN A 56 19.38 -19.73 0.17
C GLN A 56 19.38 -21.27 0.19
N GLN A 57 18.23 -21.89 0.51
CA GLN A 57 18.09 -23.35 0.48
C GLN A 57 18.32 -23.94 -0.91
N LEU A 58 17.85 -23.26 -1.97
CA LEU A 58 18.13 -23.66 -3.35
C LEU A 58 19.62 -23.58 -3.69
N LEU A 59 20.32 -22.55 -3.22
CA LEU A 59 21.76 -22.39 -3.44
C LEU A 59 22.55 -23.50 -2.73
N GLU A 60 22.18 -23.83 -1.50
CA GLU A 60 22.81 -24.89 -0.70
C GLU A 60 22.68 -26.26 -1.38
N ILE A 61 21.50 -26.59 -1.93
CA ILE A 61 21.28 -27.83 -2.68
C ILE A 61 22.07 -27.85 -3.99
N GLN A 62 22.10 -26.74 -4.74
CA GLN A 62 22.85 -26.64 -6.00
C GLN A 62 24.38 -26.74 -5.81
N GLN A 63 24.88 -26.39 -4.63
CA GLN A 63 26.30 -26.50 -4.28
C GLN A 63 26.67 -27.88 -3.71
N SER A 64 25.69 -28.69 -3.34
CA SER A 64 25.91 -30.06 -2.85
C SER A 64 26.13 -31.03 -4.02
N ASN A 65 27.12 -31.91 -3.90
CA ASN A 65 27.51 -32.86 -4.97
C ASN A 65 26.59 -34.09 -5.07
N ASP A 66 25.56 -34.21 -4.23
CA ASP A 66 24.63 -35.34 -4.17
C ASP A 66 23.41 -35.14 -5.09
N LEU A 67 23.66 -35.24 -6.40
CA LEU A 67 22.67 -34.96 -7.44
C LEU A 67 21.47 -35.94 -7.49
N SER A 68 21.57 -37.10 -6.83
CA SER A 68 20.58 -38.18 -6.98
C SER A 68 19.53 -38.23 -5.88
N SER A 69 19.85 -37.82 -4.64
CA SER A 69 18.89 -37.86 -3.51
C SER A 69 18.11 -36.55 -3.32
N LEU A 70 18.60 -35.44 -3.89
CA LEU A 70 18.07 -34.10 -3.65
C LEU A 70 17.18 -33.55 -4.77
N HIS A 71 16.99 -34.30 -5.87
CA HIS A 71 16.23 -33.79 -7.02
C HIS A 71 14.76 -33.48 -6.68
N LEU A 72 14.12 -34.32 -5.85
CA LEU A 72 12.74 -34.11 -5.43
C LEU A 72 12.59 -32.85 -4.54
N ASP A 73 13.53 -32.67 -3.61
CA ASP A 73 13.56 -31.52 -2.70
C ASP A 73 13.85 -30.22 -3.46
N GLU A 74 14.75 -30.26 -4.45
CA GLU A 74 15.02 -29.13 -5.34
C GLU A 74 13.76 -28.74 -6.13
N GLN A 75 13.03 -29.73 -6.68
CA GLN A 75 11.81 -29.47 -7.42
C GLN A 75 10.73 -28.82 -6.55
N GLN A 76 10.56 -29.29 -5.31
CA GLN A 76 9.62 -28.70 -4.35
C GLN A 76 10.01 -27.27 -3.98
N LEU A 77 11.30 -27.01 -3.74
CA LEU A 77 11.79 -25.67 -3.42
C LEU A 77 11.65 -24.71 -4.60
N ARG A 78 11.86 -25.18 -5.84
CA ARG A 78 11.62 -24.39 -7.05
C ARG A 78 10.15 -24.01 -7.18
N SER A 79 9.23 -24.96 -7.03
CA SER A 79 7.79 -24.68 -7.04
C SER A 79 7.39 -23.68 -5.95
N LYS A 80 7.92 -23.84 -4.73
CA LYS A 80 7.68 -22.92 -3.62
C LYS A 80 8.22 -21.53 -3.89
N SER A 81 9.38 -21.43 -4.54
CA SER A 81 9.98 -20.17 -4.96
C SER A 81 9.09 -19.45 -5.98
N ASP A 82 8.62 -20.17 -7.00
CA ASP A 82 7.72 -19.65 -8.02
C ASP A 82 6.40 -19.12 -7.42
N ASP A 83 5.81 -19.86 -6.48
CA ASP A 83 4.61 -19.41 -5.75
C ASP A 83 4.85 -18.11 -4.96
N LEU A 84 6.00 -18.00 -4.29
CA LEU A 84 6.36 -16.79 -3.54
C LEU A 84 6.60 -15.59 -4.46
N TYR A 85 7.22 -15.81 -5.63
CA TYR A 85 7.39 -14.77 -6.64
C TYR A 85 6.07 -14.33 -7.25
N HIS A 86 5.15 -15.27 -7.49
CA HIS A 86 3.80 -14.96 -7.95
C HIS A 86 3.04 -14.10 -6.93
N GLN A 87 3.12 -14.42 -5.63
CA GLN A 87 2.54 -13.58 -4.57
C GLN A 87 3.13 -12.16 -4.56
N GLN A 88 4.45 -12.04 -4.77
CA GLN A 88 5.13 -10.74 -4.84
C GLN A 88 4.69 -9.95 -6.09
N GLU A 89 4.54 -10.61 -7.23
CA GLU A 89 4.04 -10.04 -8.49
C GLU A 89 2.62 -9.50 -8.34
N VAL A 90 1.69 -10.28 -7.80
CA VAL A 90 0.33 -9.84 -7.50
C VAL A 90 0.33 -8.64 -6.55
N TYR A 91 1.21 -8.62 -5.55
CA TYR A 91 1.34 -7.49 -4.65
C TYR A 91 1.78 -6.20 -5.36
N TRP A 92 2.79 -6.28 -6.23
CA TRP A 92 3.30 -5.10 -6.96
C TRP A 92 2.34 -4.63 -8.05
N SER A 93 1.64 -5.55 -8.72
CA SER A 93 0.63 -5.22 -9.74
C SER A 93 -0.52 -4.39 -9.15
N GLN A 94 -1.05 -4.80 -8.00
CA GLN A 94 -2.09 -4.04 -7.29
C GLN A 94 -1.64 -2.62 -6.92
N ARG A 95 -0.37 -2.43 -6.54
CA ARG A 95 0.19 -1.11 -6.22
C ARG A 95 0.41 -0.25 -7.45
N ALA A 96 0.87 -0.85 -8.54
CA ALA A 96 1.09 -0.17 -9.82
C ALA A 96 -0.23 0.32 -10.43
N ARG A 97 -1.36 -0.36 -10.17
CA ARG A 97 -2.66 -0.11 -10.83
C ARG A 97 -2.54 -0.10 -12.36
N GLN A 98 -1.73 -1.00 -12.89
CA GLN A 98 -1.56 -1.22 -14.32
C GLN A 98 -2.18 -2.57 -14.68
N PRO A 99 -3.07 -2.66 -15.69
CA PRO A 99 -3.55 -3.94 -16.19
C PRO A 99 -2.38 -4.69 -16.84
N TRP A 100 -2.09 -5.86 -16.30
CA TRP A 100 -0.84 -6.61 -16.48
C TRP A 100 -0.74 -7.35 -17.84
N LEU A 101 -1.70 -7.17 -18.74
CA LEU A 101 -2.06 -8.18 -19.74
C LEU A 101 -1.37 -8.12 -21.11
N GLN A 102 -0.45 -7.18 -21.37
CA GLN A 102 0.14 -7.09 -22.73
C GLN A 102 1.62 -7.44 -22.87
N ARG A 103 2.41 -7.54 -21.81
CA ARG A 103 3.86 -7.79 -21.96
C ARG A 103 4.35 -8.70 -20.85
N GLY A 104 4.30 -10.00 -21.12
CA GLY A 104 4.72 -11.06 -20.21
C GLY A 104 6.21 -11.02 -19.91
N ASP A 105 6.62 -10.16 -18.98
CA ASP A 105 7.94 -10.25 -18.37
C ASP A 105 7.92 -9.98 -16.86
N LYS A 106 8.61 -10.85 -16.13
CA LYS A 106 8.61 -11.04 -14.67
C LYS A 106 9.14 -9.80 -13.96
N ASN A 107 8.35 -9.19 -13.07
CA ASN A 107 8.80 -8.25 -12.00
C ASN A 107 10.10 -7.44 -12.28
N THR A 108 10.21 -6.80 -13.45
CA THR A 108 11.43 -6.05 -13.81
C THR A 108 11.58 -4.81 -12.91
N LYS A 109 12.83 -4.31 -12.78
CA LYS A 109 13.15 -3.04 -12.09
C LYS A 109 12.22 -1.89 -12.52
N PHE A 110 11.73 -1.93 -13.76
CA PHE A 110 10.74 -1.00 -14.29
C PHE A 110 9.45 -0.95 -13.47
N PHE A 111 8.86 -2.09 -13.10
CA PHE A 111 7.62 -2.11 -12.32
C PHE A 111 7.82 -1.60 -10.89
N HIS A 112 8.95 -1.97 -10.26
CA HIS A 112 9.33 -1.44 -8.95
C HIS A 112 9.53 0.08 -9.00
N MET A 113 10.19 0.58 -10.05
CA MET A 113 10.39 2.00 -10.26
C MET A 113 9.07 2.73 -10.55
N ALA A 114 8.21 2.20 -11.42
CA ALA A 114 6.90 2.77 -11.73
C ALA A 114 5.99 2.85 -10.48
N ALA A 115 5.96 1.78 -9.68
CA ALA A 115 5.22 1.76 -8.41
C ALA A 115 5.78 2.78 -7.40
N SER A 116 7.10 2.93 -7.34
CA SER A 116 7.79 3.90 -6.49
C SER A 116 7.53 5.33 -6.94
N LEU A 117 7.67 5.62 -8.24
CA LEU A 117 7.37 6.93 -8.84
C LEU A 117 5.93 7.34 -8.61
N ARG A 118 4.98 6.41 -8.74
CA ARG A 118 3.56 6.68 -8.43
C ARG A 118 3.34 6.95 -6.94
N SER A 119 4.06 6.24 -6.06
CA SER A 119 4.02 6.50 -4.62
C SER A 119 4.58 7.89 -4.30
N CYS A 120 5.65 8.31 -4.96
CA CYS A 120 6.22 9.65 -4.84
C CYS A 120 5.25 10.72 -5.36
N LYS A 121 4.64 10.53 -6.54
CA LYS A 121 3.63 11.46 -7.09
C LYS A 121 2.41 11.64 -6.19
N LYS A 122 2.03 10.63 -5.40
CA LYS A 122 0.92 10.73 -4.45
C LYS A 122 1.31 11.42 -3.14
N LYS A 123 2.60 11.62 -2.89
CA LYS A 123 3.07 12.32 -1.70
C LYS A 123 3.02 13.81 -1.99
N ILE A 124 2.28 14.55 -1.17
CA ILE A 124 2.34 16.02 -1.18
C ILE A 124 3.69 16.39 -0.58
N MET A 125 4.63 16.81 -1.41
CA MET A 125 5.99 17.18 -1.00
C MET A 125 6.07 18.65 -0.59
N PHE A 126 5.34 19.50 -1.31
CA PHE A 126 5.22 20.92 -1.04
C PHE A 126 3.78 21.35 -1.31
N LEU A 127 3.28 22.28 -0.50
CA LEU A 127 2.01 22.95 -0.70
C LEU A 127 2.26 24.45 -0.86
N LYS A 128 1.65 25.06 -1.88
CA LYS A 128 1.65 26.51 -2.02
C LYS A 128 0.56 27.10 -1.12
N LEU A 129 0.94 27.98 -0.21
CA LEU A 129 0.05 28.71 0.68
C LEU A 129 -0.56 29.93 -0.04
N GLU A 130 -1.60 30.51 0.55
CA GLU A 130 -2.34 31.66 -0.02
C GLU A 130 -1.46 32.91 -0.15
N ASP A 131 -0.45 33.04 0.70
CA ASP A 131 0.59 34.09 0.66
C ASP A 131 1.62 33.89 -0.47
N GLY A 132 1.50 32.82 -1.26
CA GLY A 132 2.39 32.48 -2.36
C GLY A 132 3.64 31.69 -1.96
N THR A 133 3.85 31.43 -0.67
CA THR A 133 5.01 30.67 -0.17
C THR A 133 4.78 29.16 -0.30
N PHE A 134 5.87 28.38 -0.38
CA PHE A 134 5.79 26.91 -0.39
C PHE A 134 6.18 26.36 0.97
N THR A 135 5.33 25.48 1.51
CA THR A 135 5.62 24.75 2.75
C THR A 135 5.77 23.25 2.49
N SER A 136 6.75 22.62 3.13
CA SER A 136 6.93 21.17 3.20
C SER A 136 6.56 20.60 4.58
N ASP A 137 6.21 21.46 5.54
CA ASP A 137 5.90 21.05 6.91
C ASP A 137 4.52 20.36 6.96
N PRO A 138 4.45 19.08 7.39
CA PRO A 138 3.19 18.36 7.50
C PRO A 138 2.11 19.08 8.34
N LEU A 139 2.52 19.82 9.38
CA LEU A 139 1.57 20.55 10.24
C LEU A 139 0.95 21.73 9.50
N GLN A 140 1.77 22.51 8.78
CA GLN A 140 1.29 23.64 7.98
C GLN A 140 0.43 23.17 6.80
N ILE A 141 0.81 22.08 6.13
CA ILE A 141 0.00 21.44 5.09
C ILE A 141 -1.37 21.04 5.66
N GLN A 142 -1.40 20.38 6.82
CA GLN A 142 -2.65 19.99 7.48
C GLN A 142 -3.52 21.21 7.81
N GLN A 143 -2.94 22.26 8.38
CA GLN A 143 -3.68 23.49 8.73
C GLN A 143 -4.24 24.19 7.48
N ALA A 144 -3.46 24.28 6.41
CA ALA A 144 -3.93 24.87 5.14
C ALA A 144 -5.13 24.11 4.56
N PHE A 145 -5.09 22.77 4.56
CA PHE A 145 -6.24 21.96 4.13
C PHE A 145 -7.45 22.15 5.05
N LEU A 146 -7.26 22.17 6.37
CA LEU A 146 -8.34 22.39 7.32
C LEU A 146 -9.00 23.76 7.13
N ASN A 147 -8.20 24.82 6.98
CA ASN A 147 -8.69 26.18 6.78
C ASN A 147 -9.47 26.31 5.47
N HIS A 148 -8.94 25.75 4.38
CA HIS A 148 -9.58 25.74 3.07
C HIS A 148 -10.96 25.07 3.12
N PHE A 149 -11.04 23.84 3.62
CA PHE A 149 -12.32 23.12 3.69
C PHE A 149 -13.26 23.76 4.71
N LYS A 150 -12.76 24.24 5.85
CA LYS A 150 -13.58 24.96 6.83
C LYS A 150 -14.25 26.18 6.20
N ASN A 151 -13.52 26.94 5.37
CA ASN A 151 -14.07 28.09 4.65
C ASN A 151 -15.16 27.68 3.63
N ILE A 152 -14.89 26.64 2.83
CA ILE A 152 -15.87 26.12 1.85
C ILE A 152 -17.15 25.62 2.53
N TYR A 153 -17.04 24.94 3.67
CA TYR A 153 -18.20 24.39 4.38
C TYR A 153 -18.88 25.37 5.36
N GLN A 154 -18.33 26.57 5.56
CA GLN A 154 -18.92 27.64 6.38
C GLN A 154 -19.66 28.69 5.56
N THR A 155 -19.35 28.83 4.26
CA THR A 155 -20.06 29.75 3.38
C THR A 155 -21.47 29.22 3.11
N SER A 156 -22.50 29.97 3.52
CA SER A 156 -23.92 29.64 3.30
C SER A 156 -24.38 29.81 1.84
N ASP A 157 -23.54 30.40 0.99
CA ASP A 157 -23.78 30.44 -0.44
C ASP A 157 -23.18 29.19 -1.09
N ALA A 158 -24.04 28.20 -1.32
CA ALA A 158 -23.76 27.16 -2.30
C ALA A 158 -23.62 27.83 -3.68
N PRO A 159 -22.43 27.87 -4.31
CA PRO A 159 -22.40 28.12 -5.73
C PRO A 159 -22.94 26.86 -6.39
N ALA A 160 -24.14 26.96 -6.96
CA ALA A 160 -24.78 25.92 -7.77
C ALA A 160 -23.99 25.59 -9.08
N SER A 161 -22.71 25.94 -9.18
CA SER A 161 -21.89 25.71 -10.35
C SER A 161 -20.56 25.03 -9.99
N GLY A 162 -20.53 23.71 -10.21
CA GLY A 162 -19.33 23.00 -10.62
C GLY A 162 -18.28 22.72 -9.55
N TYR A 163 -18.21 21.45 -9.14
CA TYR A 163 -17.02 20.86 -8.53
C TYR A 163 -15.73 21.28 -9.31
N PRO A 164 -14.72 21.88 -8.66
CA PRO A 164 -13.50 22.35 -9.34
C PRO A 164 -12.49 21.22 -9.63
N PHE A 165 -12.93 19.96 -9.62
CA PHE A 165 -12.09 18.79 -9.94
C PHE A 165 -12.49 18.12 -11.25
N ALA A 166 -12.98 18.91 -12.21
CA ALA A 166 -13.01 18.48 -13.61
C ALA A 166 -11.55 18.28 -14.05
N ARG A 167 -11.11 17.03 -14.06
CA ARG A 167 -9.87 16.61 -14.71
C ARG A 167 -10.02 16.98 -16.18
N SER A 168 -9.36 18.05 -16.60
CA SER A 168 -9.15 18.35 -18.02
C SER A 168 -8.31 17.21 -18.59
N GLU A 169 -8.97 16.26 -19.25
CA GLU A 169 -8.31 15.32 -20.14
C GLU A 169 -7.96 16.09 -21.43
N GLN A 170 -6.67 16.28 -21.66
CA GLN A 170 -6.07 16.40 -22.99
C GLN A 170 -5.07 15.26 -23.12
#